data_AF-R0KSP6-F1
#
_entry.id   AF-R0KSP6-F1
#
_cell.length_a   1.000
_cell.length_b   1.000
_cell.length_c   1.000
_cell.angle_alpha   90.00
_cell.angle_beta   90.00
_cell.angle_gamma   90.00
#
_symmetry.space_group_name_H-M   'P 1'
#
loop_
_entity.id
_entity.type
_entity.pdbx_description
1 polymer ?
#
loop_
_entity_poly.entity_id
_entity_poly.type
_entity_poly.pdbx_seq_one_letter_code
_entity_poly.pdbx_strand_id
1 'polypeptide(L)'
;MNIPKLSNSNYDEMLKEASCASEDLLKEIFKDIISFMPYKNEIMSDFILDLKNTDCNGDCNNLPVSNPSSNTPISNNPNFTNILFSLLNDLIHSNDLFILISSVVYSKRLGFNLNFSEFKISPIENKINFSDSSLEMNEVDKIKILEFLERIKEFIFEYEQVQFGDEEFFIYFFCISILKNFKFSIKECVNELRSTAEDQIIISSIIIYSNITKDEDIVFLTSILLKIINLENYEMVLKGFPFMNKNFRDFLITMIHENYLIKNYHKSNEHKNYNEHLKNDQHKSNLNDHHHKSDRNFPFSKDQDLNKIKEFVDDLTLDVLSKFCNLENLIQFLPEFKEKIEIPLIKPIPKEKFVIHKDREKFFKDFCLLGSPSVSHFLSYLEIYKKEFKLSEEDQRLFLEVFSRIFIKRKSFTGIILGKMVKFGIIKRELI
;
A
#
# COMPACT_ATOMS: atom_id res chain seq x y z
N MET A 1 14.50 11.48 6.67
CA MET A 1 14.10 12.59 7.55
C MET A 1 13.14 11.99 8.57
N ASN A 2 13.43 12.09 9.86
CA ASN A 2 12.48 11.65 10.89
C ASN A 2 11.45 12.76 11.05
N ILE A 3 10.26 12.58 10.49
CA ILE A 3 9.12 13.46 10.72
C ILE A 3 8.78 13.33 12.22
N PRO A 4 8.82 14.41 13.01
CA PRO A 4 8.46 14.36 14.43
C PRO A 4 7.01 13.91 14.55
N LYS A 5 6.80 12.78 15.23
CA LYS A 5 5.48 12.15 15.35
C LYS A 5 4.83 12.59 16.65
N LEU A 6 3.89 13.53 16.62
CA LEU A 6 3.17 13.88 17.84
C LEU A 6 2.34 12.68 18.33
N SER A 7 2.59 12.25 19.56
CA SER A 7 1.91 11.15 20.23
C SER A 7 1.91 11.37 21.73
N ASN A 8 1.00 10.70 22.46
CA ASN A 8 1.00 10.77 23.92
C ASN A 8 2.33 10.32 24.55
N SER A 9 3.07 9.42 23.89
CA SER A 9 4.34 8.90 24.42
C SER A 9 5.52 9.86 24.32
N ASN A 10 5.47 10.85 23.42
CA ASN A 10 6.54 11.83 23.24
C ASN A 10 6.03 13.28 23.33
N TYR A 11 4.80 13.47 23.82
CA TYR A 11 4.16 14.76 23.93
C TYR A 11 5.01 15.76 24.73
N ASP A 12 5.41 15.38 25.94
CA ASP A 12 6.19 16.25 26.84
C ASP A 12 7.58 16.59 26.26
N GLU A 13 8.23 15.63 25.60
CA GLU A 13 9.52 15.82 24.95
C GLU A 13 9.40 16.80 23.78
N MET A 14 8.40 16.61 22.92
CA MET A 14 8.12 17.51 21.80
C MET A 14 7.71 18.90 22.29
N LEU A 15 6.95 18.99 23.39
CA LEU A 15 6.51 20.27 23.94
C LEU A 15 7.71 21.05 24.46
N LYS A 16 8.62 20.36 25.16
CA LYS A 16 9.89 20.94 25.61
C LYS A 16 10.75 21.41 24.44
N GLU A 17 10.93 20.57 23.43
CA GLU A 17 11.70 20.91 22.23
C GLU A 17 11.13 22.14 21.52
N ALA A 18 9.82 22.14 21.25
CA ALA A 18 9.12 23.25 20.59
C ALA A 18 9.13 24.54 21.42
N SER A 19 9.07 24.46 22.76
CA SER A 19 9.10 25.63 23.64
C SER A 19 10.44 26.37 23.63
N CYS A 20 11.54 25.67 23.35
CA CYS A 20 12.88 26.25 23.27
C CYS A 20 13.39 26.32 21.81
N ALA A 21 12.53 26.07 20.81
CA ALA A 21 12.85 26.08 19.38
C ALA A 21 12.90 27.50 18.79
N SER A 22 13.64 27.66 17.69
CA SER A 22 13.54 28.87 16.85
C SER A 22 12.19 28.91 16.12
N GLU A 23 11.78 30.09 15.67
CA GLU A 23 10.55 30.26 14.86
C GLU A 23 10.54 29.34 13.64
N ASP A 24 11.65 29.24 12.90
CA ASP A 24 11.75 28.39 11.71
C ASP A 24 11.58 26.90 12.04
N LEU A 25 12.19 26.45 13.14
CA LEU A 25 12.06 25.06 13.58
C LEU A 25 10.63 24.76 14.05
N LEU A 26 10.00 25.72 14.75
CA LEU A 26 8.62 25.60 15.19
C LEU A 26 7.65 25.54 14.00
N LYS A 27 7.88 26.34 12.96
CA LYS A 27 7.11 26.28 11.70
C LYS A 27 7.25 24.93 11.02
N GLU A 28 8.45 24.37 10.95
CA GLU A 28 8.68 23.04 10.37
C GLU A 28 8.00 21.93 11.19
N ILE A 29 8.07 21.98 12.53
CA ILE A 29 7.35 21.02 13.40
C ILE A 29 5.85 21.07 13.12
N PHE A 30 5.24 22.26 13.11
CA PHE A 30 3.81 22.39 12.87
C PHE A 30 3.42 22.02 11.44
N LYS A 31 4.24 22.37 10.45
CA LYS A 31 4.04 21.98 9.07
C LYS A 31 3.98 20.46 8.94
N ASP A 32 4.92 19.76 9.57
CA ASP A 32 4.97 18.31 9.58
C ASP A 32 3.72 17.71 10.24
N ILE A 33 3.30 18.24 11.39
CA ILE A 33 2.09 17.75 12.07
C ILE A 33 0.83 18.02 11.22
N ILE A 34 0.65 19.23 10.71
CA ILE A 34 -0.51 19.62 9.89
C ILE A 34 -0.58 18.80 8.61
N SER A 35 0.56 18.63 7.94
CA SER A 35 0.65 17.96 6.64
C SER A 35 0.52 16.43 6.78
N PHE A 36 1.10 15.86 7.84
CA PHE A 36 1.24 14.41 7.95
C PHE A 36 0.26 13.76 8.92
N MET A 37 -0.30 14.52 9.87
CA MET A 37 -1.14 14.01 10.97
C MET A 37 -2.46 14.77 11.20
N PRO A 38 -3.26 15.08 10.16
CA PRO A 38 -4.52 15.84 10.33
C PRO A 38 -5.56 15.19 11.24
N TYR A 39 -5.42 13.90 11.47
CA TYR A 39 -6.25 13.10 12.37
C TYR A 39 -5.90 13.28 13.86
N LYS A 40 -4.71 13.80 14.19
CA LYS A 40 -4.28 14.06 15.59
C LYS A 40 -4.61 15.48 16.04
N ASN A 41 -5.69 16.05 15.51
CA ASN A 41 -6.06 17.44 15.75
C ASN A 41 -6.36 17.78 17.21
N GLU A 42 -6.89 16.84 18.01
CA GLU A 42 -7.11 17.03 19.45
C GLU A 42 -5.79 17.19 20.20
N ILE A 43 -4.88 16.20 20.05
CA ILE A 43 -3.54 16.23 20.67
C ILE A 43 -2.76 17.45 20.18
N MET A 44 -2.89 17.82 18.90
CA MET A 44 -2.26 19.03 18.37
C MET A 44 -2.86 20.31 18.98
N SER A 45 -4.16 20.36 19.22
CA SER A 45 -4.78 21.55 19.82
C SER A 45 -4.34 21.73 21.27
N ASP A 46 -4.20 20.63 22.01
CA ASP A 46 -3.60 20.63 23.34
C ASP A 46 -2.14 21.07 23.28
N PHE A 47 -1.39 20.58 22.29
CA PHE A 47 0.01 20.97 22.07
C PHE A 47 0.16 22.46 21.77
N ILE A 48 -0.69 23.02 20.90
CA ILE A 48 -0.72 24.45 20.57
C ILE A 48 -1.09 25.27 21.81
N LEU A 49 -2.05 24.80 22.60
CA LEU A 49 -2.46 25.45 23.85
C LEU A 49 -1.32 25.51 24.86
N ASP A 50 -0.68 24.37 25.12
CA ASP A 50 0.40 24.28 26.08
C ASP A 50 1.59 25.14 25.65
N LEU A 51 1.92 25.16 24.35
CA LEU A 51 2.94 26.06 23.80
C LEU A 51 2.58 27.53 23.97
N LYS A 52 1.32 27.92 23.72
CA LYS A 52 0.85 29.29 23.94
C LYS A 52 0.97 29.72 25.41
N ASN A 53 0.78 28.78 26.33
CA ASN A 53 0.83 28.99 27.78
C ASN A 53 2.24 28.88 28.37
N THR A 54 3.22 28.39 27.60
CA THR A 54 4.60 28.29 28.04
C THR A 54 5.29 29.65 27.86
N ASP A 55 5.62 30.32 28.97
CA ASP A 55 6.40 31.57 28.91
C ASP A 55 7.79 31.27 28.31
N CYS A 56 8.04 31.73 27.08
CA CYS A 56 9.33 31.61 26.39
C CYS A 56 10.47 32.42 27.04
N ASN A 57 10.31 32.88 28.28
CA ASN A 57 11.30 33.64 29.02
C ASN A 57 12.26 32.70 29.78
N GLY A 58 13.13 32.01 29.03
CA GLY A 58 14.50 31.72 29.45
C GLY A 58 14.78 30.58 30.45
N ASP A 59 13.81 30.01 31.16
CA ASP A 59 14.06 28.89 32.08
C ASP A 59 13.37 27.59 31.61
N CYS A 60 14.02 26.84 30.70
CA CYS A 60 13.58 25.53 30.18
C CYS A 60 13.53 24.41 31.28
N ASN A 61 13.56 24.75 32.58
CA ASN A 61 13.60 23.83 33.72
C ASN A 61 12.27 23.73 34.51
N ASN A 62 11.29 24.60 34.26
CA ASN A 62 9.99 24.58 34.94
C ASN A 62 8.86 24.44 33.93
N LEU A 63 8.72 23.25 33.33
CA LEU A 63 7.49 22.89 32.62
C LEU A 63 6.37 22.70 33.65
N PRO A 64 5.16 23.23 33.42
CA PRO A 64 4.03 22.93 34.28
C PRO A 64 3.73 21.44 34.22
N VAL A 65 3.81 20.77 35.36
CA VAL A 65 3.31 19.39 35.52
C VAL A 65 1.81 19.43 35.25
N SER A 66 1.38 18.69 34.24
CA SER A 66 0.01 18.62 33.76
C SER A 66 -0.99 18.34 34.89
N ASN A 67 -1.84 19.33 35.18
CA ASN A 67 -3.13 19.15 35.84
C ASN A 67 -4.12 20.12 35.17
N PRO A 68 -5.10 19.62 34.40
CA PRO A 68 -6.06 20.47 33.71
C PRO A 68 -7.16 20.89 34.68
N SER A 69 -6.88 21.83 35.58
CA SER A 69 -7.93 22.43 36.41
C SER A 69 -7.54 23.81 36.95
N SER A 70 -7.57 24.85 36.12
CA SER A 70 -7.84 26.20 36.62
C SER A 70 -8.24 27.16 35.51
N ASN A 71 -9.45 27.72 35.65
CA ASN A 71 -9.99 28.84 34.87
C ASN A 71 -9.24 30.15 35.21
N THR A 72 -7.97 30.24 34.83
CA THR A 72 -7.20 31.49 34.88
C THR A 72 -7.20 32.15 33.50
N PRO A 73 -7.44 33.48 33.40
CA PRO A 73 -7.44 34.16 32.11
C PRO A 73 -6.03 34.12 31.51
N ILE A 74 -5.97 33.60 30.29
CA ILE A 74 -4.78 33.28 29.52
C ILE A 74 -4.08 34.58 29.07
N SER A 75 -2.80 34.76 29.40
CA SER A 75 -1.99 35.80 28.77
C SER A 75 -1.62 35.37 27.35
N ASN A 76 -2.18 36.04 26.34
CA ASN A 76 -1.87 35.77 24.94
C ASN A 76 -0.39 36.08 24.66
N ASN A 77 0.44 35.07 24.35
CA ASN A 77 1.73 35.30 23.69
C ASN A 77 1.45 35.67 22.22
N PRO A 78 1.58 36.96 21.82
CA PRO A 78 1.19 37.41 20.49
C PRO A 78 2.15 36.91 19.40
N ASN A 79 3.39 36.54 19.77
CA ASN A 79 4.39 36.07 18.81
C ASN A 79 4.01 34.68 18.26
N PHE A 80 3.57 33.78 19.13
CA PHE A 80 3.16 32.42 18.74
C PHE A 80 1.94 32.40 17.80
N THR A 81 0.94 33.24 18.07
CA THR A 81 -0.26 33.36 17.23
C THR A 81 0.10 33.81 15.81
N ASN A 82 1.02 34.77 15.69
CA ASN A 82 1.50 35.25 14.40
C ASN A 82 2.29 34.17 13.62
N ILE A 83 3.09 33.36 14.32
CA ILE A 83 3.82 32.24 13.71
C ILE A 83 2.86 31.21 13.11
N LEU A 84 1.84 30.81 13.88
CA LEU A 84 0.85 29.84 13.44
C LEU A 84 -0.01 30.39 12.29
N PHE A 85 -0.40 31.66 12.35
CA PHE A 85 -1.10 32.34 11.26
C PHE A 85 -0.26 32.38 9.98
N SER A 86 1.00 32.81 10.06
CA SER A 86 1.94 32.84 8.93
C SER A 86 2.08 31.46 8.31
N LEU A 87 2.27 30.42 9.12
CA LEU A 87 2.39 29.05 8.62
C LEU A 87 1.12 28.57 7.92
N LEU A 88 -0.06 28.75 8.54
CA LEU A 88 -1.32 28.33 7.93
C LEU A 88 -1.58 29.06 6.61
N ASN A 89 -1.24 30.34 6.54
CA ASN A 89 -1.32 31.12 5.31
C ASN A 89 -0.40 30.54 4.21
N ASP A 90 0.83 30.15 4.56
CA ASP A 90 1.74 29.49 3.62
C ASP A 90 1.20 28.13 3.13
N LEU A 91 0.63 27.33 4.04
CA LEU A 91 0.10 26.00 3.70
C LEU A 91 -1.21 26.04 2.91
N ILE A 92 -2.04 27.07 3.10
CA ILE A 92 -3.26 27.31 2.31
C ILE A 92 -2.93 27.69 0.85
N HIS A 93 -1.66 27.94 0.54
CA HIS A 93 -1.15 28.13 -0.82
C HIS A 93 -0.23 26.99 -1.27
N SER A 94 -0.28 25.84 -0.59
CA SER A 94 0.44 24.63 -0.99
C SER A 94 -0.09 24.07 -2.30
N ASN A 95 0.82 23.62 -3.16
CA ASN A 95 0.48 22.87 -4.37
C ASN A 95 0.07 21.41 -4.08
N ASP A 96 0.31 20.89 -2.87
CA ASP A 96 -0.14 19.55 -2.49
C ASP A 96 -1.56 19.63 -1.92
N LEU A 97 -2.50 19.02 -2.63
CA LEU A 97 -3.92 19.00 -2.30
C LEU A 97 -4.22 18.42 -0.91
N PHE A 98 -3.45 17.42 -0.43
CA PHE A 98 -3.68 16.85 0.90
C PHE A 98 -3.23 17.81 2.00
N ILE A 99 -2.10 18.50 1.79
CA ILE A 99 -1.63 19.53 2.73
C ILE A 99 -2.68 20.64 2.77
N LEU A 100 -3.14 21.08 1.60
CA LEU A 100 -4.14 22.11 1.46
C LEU A 100 -5.44 21.78 2.22
N ILE A 101 -6.01 20.58 2.01
CA ILE A 101 -7.22 20.14 2.74
C ILE A 101 -6.94 20.04 4.24
N SER A 102 -5.80 19.49 4.64
CA SER A 102 -5.43 19.38 6.05
C SER A 102 -5.35 20.75 6.72
N SER A 103 -4.72 21.73 6.07
CA SER A 103 -4.64 23.10 6.55
C SER A 103 -6.00 23.77 6.69
N VAL A 104 -6.91 23.55 5.74
CA VAL A 104 -8.30 24.02 5.84
C VAL A 104 -9.02 23.43 7.06
N VAL A 105 -8.90 22.11 7.26
CA VAL A 105 -9.49 21.40 8.40
C VAL A 105 -8.95 21.96 9.71
N TYR A 106 -7.64 22.11 9.81
CA TYR A 106 -6.98 22.67 10.99
C TYR A 106 -7.40 24.11 11.28
N SER A 107 -7.39 24.97 10.26
CA SER A 107 -7.79 26.38 10.39
C SER A 107 -9.21 26.49 10.94
N LYS A 108 -10.15 25.68 10.42
CA LYS A 108 -11.53 25.64 10.92
C LYS A 108 -11.62 25.13 12.36
N ARG A 109 -10.91 24.05 12.71
CA ARG A 109 -10.92 23.49 14.07
C ARG A 109 -10.33 24.44 15.12
N LEU A 110 -9.35 25.25 14.73
CA LEU A 110 -8.73 26.30 15.57
C LEU A 110 -9.55 27.61 15.61
N GLY A 111 -10.65 27.70 14.87
CA GLY A 111 -11.53 28.86 14.86
C GLY A 111 -11.01 30.06 14.06
N PHE A 112 -10.10 29.86 13.10
CA PHE A 112 -9.75 30.92 12.14
C PHE A 112 -10.93 31.26 11.24
N ASN A 113 -11.10 32.54 10.92
CA ASN A 113 -12.10 32.98 9.95
C ASN A 113 -11.59 32.72 8.53
N LEU A 114 -11.86 31.52 8.01
CA LEU A 114 -11.50 31.12 6.66
C LEU A 114 -12.65 31.45 5.70
N ASN A 115 -12.35 32.06 4.55
CA ASN A 115 -13.32 32.39 3.50
C ASN A 115 -13.80 31.16 2.68
N PHE A 116 -14.08 30.05 3.35
CA PHE A 116 -14.47 28.77 2.78
C PHE A 116 -15.50 28.09 3.69
N SER A 117 -16.77 28.19 3.32
CA SER A 117 -17.94 27.84 4.14
C SER A 117 -18.62 26.52 3.78
N GLU A 118 -18.08 25.83 2.77
CA GLU A 118 -18.74 24.73 2.04
C GLU A 118 -18.87 23.44 2.85
N PHE A 119 -18.16 23.32 3.97
CA PHE A 119 -18.31 22.20 4.90
C PHE A 119 -18.20 22.65 6.36
N LYS A 120 -19.01 22.02 7.20
CA LYS A 120 -19.14 22.30 8.62
C LYS A 120 -18.20 21.39 9.41
N ILE A 121 -17.12 21.97 9.91
CA ILE A 121 -16.22 21.33 10.86
C ILE A 121 -16.40 22.07 12.17
N SER A 122 -16.69 21.33 13.24
CA SER A 122 -16.90 21.90 14.56
C SER A 122 -15.56 22.40 15.10
N PRO A 123 -15.49 23.64 15.61
CA PRO A 123 -14.34 24.09 16.37
C PRO A 123 -14.14 23.18 17.57
N ILE A 124 -12.89 23.00 17.99
CA ILE A 124 -12.61 22.25 19.22
C ILE A 124 -13.06 23.11 20.40
N GLU A 125 -14.15 22.70 21.06
CA GLU A 125 -14.82 23.48 22.10
C GLU A 125 -13.84 23.90 23.21
N ASN A 126 -13.94 25.17 23.64
CA ASN A 126 -13.32 25.74 24.84
C ASN A 126 -11.78 25.77 24.90
N LYS A 127 -11.07 25.60 23.78
CA LYS A 127 -9.61 25.54 23.79
C LYS A 127 -8.94 26.74 23.11
N ILE A 128 -9.16 26.99 21.83
CA ILE A 128 -8.50 28.09 21.10
C ILE A 128 -9.50 28.76 20.16
N ASN A 129 -9.54 30.10 20.13
CA ASN A 129 -10.35 30.85 19.16
C ASN A 129 -9.53 31.99 18.55
N PHE A 130 -9.33 31.94 17.23
CA PHE A 130 -8.63 32.96 16.44
C PHE A 130 -9.58 33.72 15.50
N SER A 131 -10.84 33.94 15.93
CA SER A 131 -11.88 34.61 15.13
C SER A 131 -11.48 35.97 14.55
N ASP A 132 -10.51 36.65 15.17
CA ASP A 132 -10.02 37.97 14.74
C ASP A 132 -8.99 37.89 13.59
N SER A 133 -8.51 36.69 13.26
CA SER A 133 -7.57 36.44 12.16
C SER A 133 -8.29 35.80 10.97
N SER A 134 -8.19 36.46 9.80
CA SER A 134 -8.81 35.97 8.56
C SER A 134 -7.77 35.37 7.62
N LEU A 135 -8.08 34.19 7.08
CA LEU A 135 -7.26 33.51 6.08
C LEU A 135 -7.99 33.57 4.73
N GLU A 136 -7.28 34.02 3.70
CA GLU A 136 -7.83 34.12 2.35
C GLU A 136 -7.33 32.97 1.48
N MET A 137 -8.26 32.13 1.03
CA MET A 137 -8.01 31.11 0.05
C MET A 137 -8.43 31.59 -1.34
N ASN A 138 -7.61 31.29 -2.36
CA ASN A 138 -7.95 31.61 -3.74
C ASN A 138 -9.02 30.65 -4.30
N GLU A 139 -9.79 31.11 -5.28
CA GLU A 139 -10.90 30.35 -5.86
C GLU A 139 -10.46 29.06 -6.57
N VAL A 140 -9.27 29.06 -7.19
CA VAL A 140 -8.74 27.89 -7.89
C VAL A 140 -8.51 26.72 -6.93
N ASP A 141 -7.95 27.00 -5.76
CA ASP A 141 -7.66 25.99 -4.76
C ASP A 141 -8.93 25.53 -4.04
N LYS A 142 -9.91 26.42 -3.83
CA LYS A 142 -11.25 26.04 -3.35
C LYS A 142 -11.90 25.02 -4.28
N ILE A 143 -11.90 25.29 -5.59
CA ILE A 143 -12.47 24.38 -6.61
C ILE A 143 -11.78 23.01 -6.56
N LYS A 144 -10.44 22.96 -6.52
CA LYS A 144 -9.70 21.68 -6.43
C LYS A 144 -10.07 20.87 -5.19
N ILE A 145 -10.22 21.52 -4.03
CA ILE A 145 -10.65 20.85 -2.81
C ILE A 145 -12.05 20.26 -3.01
N LEU A 146 -12.99 21.08 -3.49
CA LEU A 146 -14.39 20.67 -3.64
C LEU A 146 -14.51 19.49 -4.61
N GLU A 147 -13.87 19.56 -5.77
CA GLU A 147 -13.88 18.47 -6.75
C GLU A 147 -13.34 17.16 -6.16
N PHE A 148 -12.26 17.24 -5.38
CA PHE A 148 -11.67 16.05 -4.76
C PHE A 148 -12.53 15.47 -3.65
N LEU A 149 -13.05 16.32 -2.76
CA LEU A 149 -13.90 15.87 -1.66
C LEU A 149 -15.23 15.34 -2.17
N GLU A 150 -15.86 15.98 -3.16
CA GLU A 150 -17.08 15.47 -3.80
C GLU A 150 -16.85 14.12 -4.44
N ARG A 151 -15.73 13.91 -5.15
CA ARG A 151 -15.40 12.59 -5.72
C ARG A 151 -15.29 11.51 -4.64
N ILE A 152 -14.76 11.83 -3.45
CA ILE A 152 -14.73 10.88 -2.32
C ILE A 152 -16.15 10.66 -1.78
N LYS A 153 -16.96 11.73 -1.62
CA LYS A 153 -18.34 11.64 -1.13
C LYS A 153 -19.21 10.77 -2.04
N GLU A 154 -19.14 11.00 -3.35
CA GLU A 154 -19.82 10.20 -4.37
C GLU A 154 -19.43 8.74 -4.27
N PHE A 155 -18.13 8.44 -4.14
CA PHE A 155 -17.65 7.07 -4.01
C PHE A 155 -18.18 6.38 -2.75
N ILE A 156 -18.14 7.05 -1.59
CA ILE A 156 -18.66 6.48 -0.34
C ILE A 156 -20.17 6.25 -0.46
N PHE A 157 -20.90 7.18 -1.07
CA PHE A 157 -22.34 7.03 -1.29
C PHE A 157 -22.65 5.82 -2.20
N GLU A 158 -21.91 5.66 -3.31
CA GLU A 158 -22.07 4.52 -4.21
C GLU A 158 -21.76 3.18 -3.52
N TYR A 159 -20.70 3.14 -2.71
CA TYR A 159 -20.21 1.92 -2.08
C TYR A 159 -21.00 1.53 -0.82
N GLU A 160 -21.19 2.47 0.11
CA GLU A 160 -21.82 2.21 1.40
C GLU A 160 -23.33 2.46 1.40
N GLN A 161 -23.86 3.23 0.44
CA GLN A 161 -25.27 3.64 0.41
C GLN A 161 -25.70 4.39 1.68
N VAL A 162 -24.77 5.11 2.30
CA VAL A 162 -24.97 5.89 3.54
C VAL A 162 -24.84 7.38 3.24
N GLN A 163 -25.72 8.18 3.85
CA GLN A 163 -25.52 9.62 4.00
C GLN A 163 -24.84 9.88 5.34
N PHE A 164 -23.79 10.68 5.30
CA PHE A 164 -22.97 11.00 6.48
C PHE A 164 -22.83 12.52 6.61
N GLY A 165 -22.60 12.97 7.84
CA GLY A 165 -22.28 14.37 8.12
C GLY A 165 -20.86 14.73 7.66
N ASP A 166 -20.55 16.02 7.60
CA ASP A 166 -19.19 16.48 7.24
C ASP A 166 -18.11 15.95 8.21
N GLU A 167 -18.38 15.84 9.51
CA GLU A 167 -17.42 15.28 10.49
C GLU A 167 -17.11 13.80 10.23
N GLU A 168 -18.13 12.98 9.99
CA GLU A 168 -17.96 11.56 9.67
C GLU A 168 -17.18 11.38 8.36
N PHE A 169 -17.46 12.22 7.36
CA PHE A 169 -16.73 12.25 6.10
C PHE A 169 -15.23 12.49 6.31
N PHE A 170 -14.84 13.42 7.20
CA PHE A 170 -13.43 13.72 7.41
C PHE A 170 -12.64 12.54 8.01
N ILE A 171 -13.30 11.58 8.68
CA ILE A 171 -12.64 10.34 9.12
C ILE A 171 -12.11 9.53 7.93
N TYR A 172 -12.84 9.49 6.81
CA TYR A 172 -12.36 8.84 5.58
C TYR A 172 -11.14 9.56 5.02
N PHE A 173 -11.18 10.90 4.95
CA PHE A 173 -10.05 11.71 4.50
C PHE A 173 -8.80 11.50 5.38
N PHE A 174 -8.99 11.41 6.70
CA PHE A 174 -7.94 11.12 7.67
C PHE A 174 -7.29 9.76 7.43
N CYS A 175 -8.10 8.71 7.23
CA CYS A 175 -7.57 7.38 6.89
C CYS A 175 -6.79 7.38 5.57
N ILE A 176 -7.29 8.05 4.54
CA ILE A 176 -6.58 8.21 3.25
C ILE A 176 -5.26 8.95 3.45
N SER A 177 -5.24 9.98 4.28
CA SER A 177 -4.01 10.74 4.61
C SER A 177 -2.99 9.86 5.33
N ILE A 178 -3.43 9.01 6.27
CA ILE A 178 -2.56 8.02 6.92
C ILE A 178 -1.96 7.05 5.89
N LEU A 179 -2.78 6.52 4.97
CA LEU A 179 -2.29 5.64 3.89
C LEU A 179 -1.26 6.34 3.00
N LYS A 180 -1.45 7.63 2.68
CA LYS A 180 -0.52 8.42 1.88
C LYS A 180 0.82 8.64 2.61
N ASN A 181 0.78 8.91 3.90
CA ASN A 181 1.94 9.40 4.66
C ASN A 181 2.78 8.27 5.29
N PHE A 182 2.19 7.09 5.55
CA PHE A 182 2.86 5.97 6.24
C PHE A 182 3.28 4.83 5.31
N LYS A 183 3.47 5.10 4.02
CA LYS A 183 3.84 4.08 2.99
C LYS A 183 5.09 3.26 3.31
N PHE A 184 6.01 3.83 4.10
CA PHE A 184 7.28 3.18 4.45
C PHE A 184 7.16 2.15 5.59
N SER A 185 6.04 2.12 6.32
CA SER A 185 5.87 1.23 7.48
C SER A 185 4.45 0.69 7.59
N ILE A 186 4.27 -0.56 7.15
CA ILE A 186 2.97 -1.26 7.21
C ILE A 186 2.46 -1.34 8.66
N LYS A 187 3.34 -1.63 9.63
CA LYS A 187 2.94 -1.79 11.03
C LYS A 187 2.45 -0.48 11.63
N GLU A 188 3.17 0.61 11.40
CA GLU A 188 2.79 1.92 11.93
C GLU A 188 1.51 2.42 11.26
N CYS A 189 1.38 2.25 9.95
CA CYS A 189 0.17 2.62 9.21
C CYS A 189 -1.07 1.90 9.77
N VAL A 190 -1.02 0.58 9.99
CA VAL A 190 -2.14 -0.18 10.57
C VAL A 190 -2.48 0.29 11.98
N ASN A 191 -1.48 0.61 12.80
CA ASN A 191 -1.71 1.11 14.16
C ASN A 191 -2.43 2.46 14.13
N GLU A 192 -1.96 3.41 13.31
CA GLU A 192 -2.56 4.75 13.21
C GLU A 192 -3.97 4.70 12.59
N LEU A 193 -4.22 3.80 11.62
CA LEU A 193 -5.55 3.58 11.07
C LEU A 193 -6.52 3.09 12.16
N ARG A 194 -6.13 2.06 12.91
CA ARG A 194 -6.97 1.47 13.99
C ARG A 194 -7.20 2.39 15.18
N SER A 195 -6.30 3.35 15.44
CA SER A 195 -6.55 4.39 16.43
C SER A 195 -7.47 5.50 15.93
N THR A 196 -7.69 5.59 14.62
CA THR A 196 -8.45 6.67 14.00
C THR A 196 -9.89 6.27 13.67
N ALA A 197 -10.11 5.03 13.24
CA ALA A 197 -11.42 4.61 12.75
C ALA A 197 -11.69 3.11 12.96
N GLU A 198 -12.97 2.74 12.83
CA GLU A 198 -13.38 1.34 12.81
C GLU A 198 -12.99 0.65 11.50
N ASP A 199 -12.84 -0.69 11.53
CA ASP A 199 -12.41 -1.48 10.38
C ASP A 199 -13.25 -1.22 9.11
N GLN A 200 -14.55 -0.94 9.25
CA GLN A 200 -15.42 -0.57 8.14
C GLN A 200 -14.87 0.64 7.36
N ILE A 201 -14.68 1.76 8.05
CA ILE A 201 -14.19 3.01 7.45
C ILE A 201 -12.78 2.80 6.89
N ILE A 202 -11.93 2.06 7.61
CA ILE A 202 -10.57 1.78 7.14
C ILE A 202 -10.59 1.00 5.82
N ILE A 203 -11.38 -0.06 5.72
CA ILE A 203 -11.49 -0.88 4.49
C ILE A 203 -12.02 -0.01 3.33
N SER A 204 -13.07 0.77 3.57
CA SER A 204 -13.61 1.71 2.59
C SER A 204 -12.57 2.73 2.13
N SER A 205 -11.80 3.32 3.05
CA SER A 205 -10.73 4.26 2.73
C SER A 205 -9.59 3.63 1.93
N ILE A 206 -9.25 2.36 2.16
CA ILE A 206 -8.27 1.64 1.33
C ILE A 206 -8.81 1.47 -0.09
N ILE A 207 -10.07 1.09 -0.24
CA ILE A 207 -10.72 0.94 -1.55
C ILE A 207 -10.76 2.28 -2.30
N ILE A 208 -11.19 3.36 -1.64
CA ILE A 208 -11.20 4.72 -2.21
C ILE A 208 -9.79 5.11 -2.62
N TYR A 209 -8.81 4.96 -1.73
CA TYR A 209 -7.44 5.36 -2.00
C TYR A 209 -6.83 4.60 -3.18
N SER A 210 -7.17 3.31 -3.34
CA SER A 210 -6.74 2.50 -4.49
C SER A 210 -7.19 3.07 -5.85
N ASN A 211 -8.30 3.83 -5.88
CA ASN A 211 -8.86 4.42 -7.11
C ASN A 211 -8.32 5.82 -7.43
N ILE A 212 -7.65 6.48 -6.49
CA ILE A 212 -7.08 7.82 -6.67
C ILE A 212 -5.55 7.82 -6.66
N THR A 213 -4.92 6.72 -6.26
CA THR A 213 -3.46 6.60 -6.23
C THR A 213 -2.87 5.93 -7.47
N LYS A 214 -1.53 5.95 -7.57
CA LYS A 214 -0.78 5.29 -8.64
C LYS A 214 -0.64 3.79 -8.38
N ASP A 215 -0.46 3.00 -9.45
CA ASP A 215 -0.30 1.54 -9.38
C ASP A 215 0.88 1.07 -8.48
N GLU A 216 1.87 1.94 -8.23
CA GLU A 216 3.03 1.65 -7.37
C GLU A 216 2.64 1.31 -5.92
N ASP A 217 1.49 1.79 -5.44
CA ASP A 217 1.04 1.56 -4.06
C ASP A 217 0.30 0.23 -3.85
N ILE A 218 0.00 -0.51 -4.91
CA ILE A 218 -0.87 -1.70 -4.85
C ILE A 218 -0.37 -2.75 -3.85
N VAL A 219 0.94 -3.00 -3.84
CA VAL A 219 1.55 -3.98 -2.92
C VAL A 219 1.42 -3.52 -1.47
N PHE A 220 1.63 -2.22 -1.22
CA PHE A 220 1.47 -1.62 0.10
C PHE A 220 0.02 -1.73 0.57
N LEU A 221 -0.94 -1.28 -0.24
CA LEU A 221 -2.37 -1.33 0.09
C LEU A 221 -2.86 -2.75 0.33
N THR A 222 -2.39 -3.71 -0.48
CA THR A 222 -2.77 -5.12 -0.30
C THR A 222 -2.25 -5.66 1.02
N SER A 223 -1.00 -5.30 1.38
CA SER A 223 -0.40 -5.73 2.64
C SER A 223 -1.09 -5.11 3.87
N ILE A 224 -1.52 -3.85 3.77
CA ILE A 224 -2.30 -3.18 4.81
C ILE A 224 -3.66 -3.86 4.96
N LEU A 225 -4.36 -4.04 3.85
CA LEU A 225 -5.68 -4.66 3.84
C LEU A 225 -5.64 -6.07 4.44
N LEU A 226 -4.72 -6.93 4.02
CA LEU A 226 -4.59 -8.29 4.57
C LEU A 226 -4.28 -8.34 6.07
N LYS A 227 -3.76 -7.27 6.68
CA LYS A 227 -3.56 -7.19 8.15
C LYS A 227 -4.80 -6.72 8.91
N ILE A 228 -5.74 -6.06 8.22
CA ILE A 228 -6.98 -5.55 8.78
C ILE A 228 -8.09 -6.60 8.66
N ILE A 229 -8.14 -7.32 7.53
CA ILE A 229 -9.20 -8.29 7.28
C ILE A 229 -9.14 -9.44 8.29
N ASN A 230 -10.31 -9.78 8.84
CA ASN A 230 -10.54 -10.89 9.75
C ASN A 230 -11.90 -11.55 9.44
N LEU A 231 -12.32 -12.53 10.26
CA LEU A 231 -13.56 -13.27 10.04
C LEU A 231 -14.84 -12.43 10.20
N GLU A 232 -14.76 -11.27 10.85
CA GLU A 232 -15.91 -10.40 11.13
C GLU A 232 -16.15 -9.38 10.01
N ASN A 233 -15.09 -8.97 9.28
CA ASN A 233 -15.16 -7.88 8.30
C ASN A 233 -14.89 -8.29 6.84
N TYR A 234 -14.55 -9.55 6.55
CA TYR A 234 -14.15 -9.97 5.19
C TYR A 234 -15.24 -9.81 4.12
N GLU A 235 -16.52 -9.90 4.49
CA GLU A 235 -17.63 -9.73 3.54
C GLU A 235 -17.66 -8.31 2.96
N MET A 236 -17.18 -7.31 3.71
CA MET A 236 -17.06 -5.94 3.24
C MET A 236 -16.08 -5.84 2.08
N VAL A 237 -14.97 -6.58 2.18
CA VAL A 237 -13.96 -6.65 1.13
C VAL A 237 -14.57 -7.22 -0.15
N LEU A 238 -15.35 -8.31 -0.05
CA LEU A 238 -16.05 -8.90 -1.20
C LEU A 238 -17.06 -7.93 -1.83
N LYS A 239 -17.83 -7.20 -1.01
CA LYS A 239 -18.75 -6.15 -1.48
C LYS A 239 -18.00 -5.01 -2.18
N GLY A 240 -16.76 -4.75 -1.78
CA GLY A 240 -15.89 -3.71 -2.35
C GLY A 240 -15.26 -4.07 -3.68
N PHE A 241 -15.18 -5.35 -4.08
CA PHE A 241 -14.51 -5.78 -5.31
C PHE A 241 -14.98 -5.08 -6.60
N PRO A 242 -16.28 -4.82 -6.81
CA PRO A 242 -16.75 -4.06 -7.97
C PRO A 242 -16.17 -2.63 -8.05
N PHE A 243 -15.87 -2.04 -6.89
CA PHE A 243 -15.44 -0.65 -6.75
C PHE A 243 -13.92 -0.49 -6.65
N MET A 244 -13.17 -1.58 -6.47
CA MET A 244 -11.71 -1.52 -6.39
C MET A 244 -11.07 -1.21 -7.73
N ASN A 245 -9.97 -0.45 -7.70
CA ASN A 245 -9.06 -0.37 -8.84
C ASN A 245 -8.69 -1.79 -9.32
N LYS A 246 -8.76 -2.03 -10.63
CA LYS A 246 -8.59 -3.36 -11.19
C LYS A 246 -7.24 -4.00 -10.84
N ASN A 247 -6.14 -3.25 -10.96
CA ASN A 247 -4.81 -3.77 -10.66
C ASN A 247 -4.69 -4.11 -9.16
N PHE A 248 -5.26 -3.29 -8.28
CA PHE A 248 -5.33 -3.56 -6.84
C PHE A 248 -6.15 -4.84 -6.55
N ARG A 249 -7.34 -4.95 -7.13
CA ARG A 249 -8.21 -6.11 -6.98
C ARG A 249 -7.54 -7.40 -7.47
N ASP A 250 -6.96 -7.38 -8.67
CA ASP A 250 -6.35 -8.56 -9.28
C ASP A 250 -5.14 -9.06 -8.45
N PHE A 251 -4.36 -8.12 -7.90
CA PHE A 251 -3.25 -8.45 -6.99
C PHE A 251 -3.76 -8.98 -5.64
N LEU A 252 -4.83 -8.40 -5.09
CA LEU A 252 -5.47 -8.90 -3.86
C LEU A 252 -6.01 -10.32 -4.04
N ILE A 253 -6.68 -10.62 -5.16
CA ILE A 253 -7.17 -11.97 -5.50
C ILE A 253 -6.00 -12.97 -5.52
N THR A 254 -4.88 -12.58 -6.13
CA THR A 254 -3.65 -13.37 -6.17
C THR A 254 -3.15 -13.70 -4.76
N MET A 255 -3.10 -12.71 -3.88
CA MET A 255 -2.64 -12.92 -2.50
C MET A 255 -3.63 -13.75 -1.67
N ILE A 256 -4.95 -13.58 -1.86
CA ILE A 256 -5.96 -14.40 -1.19
C ILE A 256 -5.82 -15.86 -1.62
N HIS A 257 -5.64 -16.11 -2.91
CA HIS A 257 -5.45 -17.44 -3.46
C HIS A 257 -4.21 -18.13 -2.87
N GLU A 258 -3.06 -17.46 -2.85
CA GLU A 258 -1.83 -18.02 -2.26
C GLU A 258 -2.00 -18.36 -0.77
N ASN A 259 -2.65 -17.49 0.01
CA ASN A 259 -2.91 -17.73 1.44
C ASN A 259 -3.90 -18.89 1.66
N TYR A 260 -4.94 -18.99 0.83
CA TYR A 260 -5.90 -20.10 0.86
C TYR A 260 -5.21 -21.45 0.61
N LEU A 261 -4.32 -21.51 -0.38
CA LEU A 261 -3.57 -22.71 -0.73
C LEU A 261 -2.63 -23.15 0.40
N ILE A 262 -1.86 -22.23 0.98
CA ILE A 262 -0.98 -22.54 2.12
C ILE A 262 -1.78 -23.25 3.22
N LYS A 263 -2.97 -22.73 3.56
CA LYS A 263 -3.83 -23.33 4.60
C LYS A 263 -4.31 -24.74 4.24
N ASN A 264 -4.72 -24.97 2.99
CA ASN A 264 -5.21 -26.28 2.56
C ASN A 264 -4.10 -27.32 2.41
N TYR A 265 -2.90 -26.90 2.00
CA TYR A 265 -1.73 -27.78 1.96
C TYR A 265 -1.38 -28.28 3.37
N HIS A 266 -1.39 -27.39 4.36
CA HIS A 266 -1.16 -27.76 5.76
C HIS A 266 -2.25 -28.68 6.34
N LYS A 267 -3.54 -28.44 6.06
CA LYS A 267 -4.62 -29.35 6.48
C LYS A 267 -4.45 -30.77 5.92
N SER A 268 -4.03 -30.89 4.66
CA SER A 268 -3.84 -32.19 4.02
C SER A 268 -2.63 -32.97 4.57
N ASN A 269 -1.58 -32.26 4.98
CA ASN A 269 -0.38 -32.85 5.57
C ASN A 269 -0.54 -33.17 7.06
N GLU A 270 -1.29 -32.38 7.84
CA GLU A 270 -1.65 -32.73 9.22
C GLU A 270 -2.48 -34.02 9.25
N HIS A 271 -3.45 -34.20 8.35
CA HIS A 271 -4.21 -35.45 8.25
C HIS A 271 -3.40 -36.67 7.78
N LYS A 272 -2.37 -36.46 6.94
CA LYS A 272 -1.44 -37.53 6.54
C LYS A 272 -0.50 -37.92 7.68
N ASN A 273 0.09 -36.94 8.37
CA ASN A 273 0.99 -37.18 9.51
C ASN A 273 0.25 -37.80 10.70
N TYR A 274 -1.02 -37.47 10.94
CA TYR A 274 -1.82 -38.11 11.99
C TYR A 274 -2.10 -39.59 11.68
N ASN A 275 -2.33 -39.93 10.41
CA ASN A 275 -2.54 -41.31 9.96
C ASN A 275 -1.23 -42.13 9.88
N GLU A 276 -0.08 -41.47 9.70
CA GLU A 276 1.24 -42.12 9.77
C GLU A 276 1.74 -42.28 11.22
N HIS A 277 1.46 -41.34 12.13
CA HIS A 277 1.75 -41.48 13.57
C HIS A 277 0.93 -42.60 14.21
N LEU A 278 -0.35 -42.76 13.83
CA LEU A 278 -1.17 -43.90 14.25
C LEU A 278 -0.67 -45.26 13.73
N LYS A 279 0.26 -45.29 12.77
CA LYS A 279 0.89 -46.52 12.28
C LYS A 279 2.30 -46.77 12.83
N ASN A 280 2.96 -45.77 13.43
CA ASN A 280 4.36 -45.88 13.85
C ASN A 280 4.65 -45.58 15.33
N ASP A 281 3.65 -45.25 16.16
CA ASP A 281 3.86 -45.01 17.60
C ASP A 281 3.93 -46.31 18.43
N GLN A 282 4.97 -47.11 18.19
CA GLN A 282 5.57 -47.94 19.24
C GLN A 282 7.02 -47.60 19.58
N HIS A 283 7.70 -46.66 18.91
CA HIS A 283 9.01 -46.25 19.38
C HIS A 283 9.40 -44.80 19.07
N LYS A 284 9.79 -44.12 20.17
CA LYS A 284 10.64 -42.93 20.30
C LYS A 284 9.94 -41.57 20.29
N SER A 285 9.63 -41.16 21.52
CA SER A 285 9.59 -39.78 21.97
C SER A 285 10.90 -39.02 21.70
N ASN A 286 10.76 -37.71 21.55
CA ASN A 286 11.76 -36.64 21.50
C ASN A 286 12.22 -36.25 20.09
N LEU A 287 11.46 -35.35 19.48
CA LEU A 287 12.00 -34.26 18.68
C LEU A 287 11.14 -33.01 18.92
N ASN A 288 11.81 -31.93 19.33
CA ASN A 288 11.24 -30.61 19.56
C ASN A 288 10.68 -30.05 18.25
N ASP A 289 9.36 -30.06 18.10
CA ASP A 289 8.70 -29.35 17.01
C ASP A 289 8.41 -27.92 17.43
N HIS A 290 9.23 -26.98 16.94
CA HIS A 290 8.83 -25.59 16.78
C HIS A 290 7.77 -25.51 15.68
N HIS A 291 6.56 -26.01 15.97
CA HIS A 291 5.40 -25.77 15.12
C HIS A 291 5.07 -24.28 15.16
N HIS A 292 5.41 -23.59 14.06
CA HIS A 292 4.77 -22.34 13.69
C HIS A 292 3.26 -22.59 13.66
N LYS A 293 2.57 -22.13 14.71
CA LYS A 293 1.11 -21.97 14.72
C LYS A 293 0.77 -20.96 13.62
N SER A 294 0.56 -21.43 12.39
CA SER A 294 -0.03 -20.60 11.35
C SER A 294 -1.45 -20.25 11.80
N ASP A 295 -1.75 -18.95 11.82
CA ASP A 295 -3.01 -18.39 12.27
C ASP A 295 -4.19 -19.12 11.65
N ARG A 296 -4.92 -19.89 12.47
CA ARG A 296 -6.01 -20.79 12.04
C ARG A 296 -7.22 -20.05 11.43
N ASN A 297 -7.21 -18.71 11.42
CA ASN A 297 -8.37 -17.87 11.10
C ASN A 297 -8.16 -16.94 9.89
N PHE A 298 -7.48 -17.40 8.82
CA PHE A 298 -7.49 -16.62 7.57
C PHE A 298 -8.93 -16.46 7.03
N PRO A 299 -9.38 -15.21 6.75
CA PRO A 299 -10.66 -14.92 6.10
C PRO A 299 -10.74 -15.53 4.69
N PHE A 300 -11.93 -15.67 4.10
CA PHE A 300 -12.12 -16.31 2.76
C PHE A 300 -11.82 -17.81 2.70
N SER A 301 -11.94 -18.53 3.82
CA SER A 301 -11.66 -19.98 3.86
C SER A 301 -12.84 -20.89 3.53
N LYS A 302 -14.00 -20.32 3.18
CA LYS A 302 -15.18 -21.08 2.73
C LYS A 302 -15.24 -21.11 1.21
N ASP A 303 -15.65 -22.24 0.64
CA ASP A 303 -15.78 -22.40 -0.83
C ASP A 303 -16.74 -21.38 -1.47
N GLN A 304 -17.78 -20.96 -0.74
CA GLN A 304 -18.71 -19.93 -1.20
C GLN A 304 -18.04 -18.56 -1.40
N ASP A 305 -17.10 -18.20 -0.52
CA ASP A 305 -16.37 -16.93 -0.62
C ASP A 305 -15.45 -16.96 -1.84
N LEU A 306 -14.82 -18.11 -2.10
CA LEU A 306 -13.98 -18.31 -3.27
C LEU A 306 -14.77 -18.26 -4.58
N ASN A 307 -15.98 -18.82 -4.62
CA ASN A 307 -16.83 -18.73 -5.79
C ASN A 307 -17.16 -17.27 -6.14
N LYS A 308 -17.45 -16.43 -5.14
CA LYS A 308 -17.64 -14.99 -5.34
C LYS A 308 -16.38 -14.32 -5.90
N ILE A 309 -15.20 -14.69 -5.39
CA ILE A 309 -13.93 -14.13 -5.89
C ILE A 309 -13.69 -14.51 -7.37
N LYS A 310 -14.03 -15.75 -7.76
CA LYS A 310 -13.86 -16.23 -9.15
C LYS A 310 -14.69 -15.43 -10.15
N GLU A 311 -15.83 -14.87 -9.75
CA GLU A 311 -16.67 -14.02 -10.62
C GLU A 311 -15.93 -12.77 -11.13
N PHE A 312 -14.86 -12.35 -10.44
CA PHE A 312 -14.06 -11.19 -10.81
C PHE A 312 -12.80 -11.55 -11.62
N VAL A 313 -12.57 -12.84 -11.90
CA VAL A 313 -11.40 -13.29 -12.65
C VAL A 313 -11.71 -13.25 -14.15
N ASP A 314 -11.06 -12.33 -14.85
CA ASP A 314 -11.03 -12.30 -16.32
C ASP A 314 -9.63 -12.65 -16.86
N ASP A 315 -9.46 -12.57 -18.19
CA ASP A 315 -8.19 -12.90 -18.84
C ASP A 315 -7.01 -12.02 -18.38
N LEU A 316 -7.27 -10.78 -17.98
CA LEU A 316 -6.23 -9.89 -17.46
C LEU A 316 -5.88 -10.26 -16.02
N THR A 317 -6.88 -10.55 -15.19
CA THR A 317 -6.67 -11.07 -13.83
C THR A 317 -5.89 -12.38 -13.88
N LEU A 318 -6.19 -13.26 -14.84
CA LEU A 318 -5.48 -14.52 -15.06
C LEU A 318 -4.01 -14.32 -15.44
N ASP A 319 -3.72 -13.31 -16.27
CA ASP A 319 -2.36 -12.92 -16.62
C ASP A 319 -1.58 -12.40 -15.39
N VAL A 320 -2.25 -11.84 -14.37
CA VAL A 320 -1.62 -11.48 -13.07
C VAL A 320 -1.41 -12.72 -12.22
N LEU A 321 -2.45 -13.52 -12.01
CA LEU A 321 -2.41 -14.76 -11.22
C LEU A 321 -1.31 -15.70 -11.71
N SER A 322 -1.20 -15.92 -13.02
CA SER A 322 -0.20 -16.82 -13.61
C SER A 322 1.25 -16.36 -13.43
N LYS A 323 1.51 -15.10 -13.06
CA LYS A 323 2.86 -14.60 -12.75
C LYS A 323 3.33 -14.98 -11.34
N PHE A 324 2.40 -15.09 -10.40
CA PHE A 324 2.71 -15.24 -8.98
C PHE A 324 2.33 -16.62 -8.43
N CYS A 325 1.27 -17.23 -8.96
CA CYS A 325 0.75 -18.50 -8.48
C CYS A 325 1.36 -19.70 -9.19
N ASN A 326 1.39 -20.83 -8.47
CA ASN A 326 1.68 -22.12 -9.10
C ASN A 326 0.56 -22.49 -10.09
N LEU A 327 0.94 -22.83 -11.32
CA LEU A 327 -0.01 -23.09 -12.41
C LEU A 327 -0.90 -24.31 -12.16
N GLU A 328 -0.39 -25.37 -11.53
CA GLU A 328 -1.19 -26.56 -11.23
C GLU A 328 -2.29 -26.22 -10.21
N ASN A 329 -1.94 -25.45 -9.18
CA ASN A 329 -2.91 -24.97 -8.20
C ASN A 329 -3.91 -24.00 -8.81
N LEU A 330 -3.45 -23.13 -9.71
CA LEU A 330 -4.32 -22.20 -10.41
C LEU A 330 -5.33 -22.94 -11.31
N ILE A 331 -4.92 -24.04 -11.98
CA ILE A 331 -5.83 -24.89 -12.75
C ILE A 331 -6.85 -25.60 -11.85
N GLN A 332 -6.47 -26.00 -10.62
CA GLN A 332 -7.43 -26.55 -9.67
C GLN A 332 -8.41 -25.48 -9.16
N PHE A 333 -7.93 -24.26 -8.98
CA PHE A 333 -8.74 -23.13 -8.55
C PHE A 333 -9.69 -22.65 -9.65
N LEU A 334 -9.23 -22.63 -10.90
CA LEU A 334 -9.90 -22.09 -12.08
C LEU A 334 -9.87 -23.11 -13.24
N PRO A 335 -10.57 -24.26 -13.10
CA PRO A 335 -10.53 -25.33 -14.09
C PRO A 335 -11.04 -24.89 -15.47
N GLU A 336 -11.98 -23.95 -15.53
CA GLU A 336 -12.51 -23.35 -16.74
C GLU A 336 -11.45 -22.59 -17.57
N PHE A 337 -10.35 -22.16 -16.93
CA PHE A 337 -9.24 -21.46 -17.59
C PHE A 337 -8.07 -22.39 -17.95
N LYS A 338 -8.21 -23.72 -17.77
CA LYS A 338 -7.13 -24.68 -17.97
C LYS A 338 -6.41 -24.50 -19.31
N GLU A 339 -7.12 -24.38 -20.42
CA GLU A 339 -6.49 -24.25 -21.75
C GLU A 339 -5.63 -22.99 -21.91
N LYS A 340 -5.97 -21.92 -21.17
CA LYS A 340 -5.23 -20.65 -21.15
C LYS A 340 -4.01 -20.71 -20.21
N ILE A 341 -4.12 -21.43 -19.09
CA ILE A 341 -3.05 -21.58 -18.09
C ILE A 341 -2.03 -22.65 -18.49
N GLU A 342 -2.48 -23.72 -19.15
CA GLU A 342 -1.66 -24.89 -19.43
C GLU A 342 -0.48 -24.56 -20.35
N ILE A 343 0.72 -24.66 -19.79
CA ILE A 343 1.99 -24.46 -20.49
C ILE A 343 2.50 -25.82 -20.98
N PRO A 344 2.70 -26.00 -22.30
CA PRO A 344 3.28 -27.22 -22.85
C PRO A 344 4.62 -27.55 -22.20
N LEU A 345 4.83 -28.85 -21.93
CA LEU A 345 6.10 -29.33 -21.43
C LEU A 345 7.17 -29.17 -22.51
N ILE A 346 8.12 -28.27 -22.28
CA ILE A 346 9.33 -28.14 -23.10
C ILE A 346 10.30 -29.23 -22.64
N LYS A 347 10.57 -30.21 -23.50
CA LYS A 347 11.54 -31.28 -23.22
C LYS A 347 12.96 -30.70 -23.33
N PRO A 348 13.70 -30.53 -22.22
CA PRO A 348 15.04 -29.97 -22.29
C PRO A 348 16.01 -30.97 -22.92
N ILE A 349 17.06 -30.47 -23.56
CA ILE A 349 18.19 -31.31 -23.96
C ILE A 349 19.28 -31.24 -22.90
N PRO A 350 19.86 -32.38 -22.50
CA PRO A 350 20.96 -32.39 -21.55
C PRO A 350 22.23 -31.82 -22.19
N LYS A 351 23.08 -31.18 -21.39
CA LYS A 351 24.29 -30.47 -21.85
C LYS A 351 25.23 -31.37 -22.68
N GLU A 352 25.31 -32.65 -22.32
CA GLU A 352 26.18 -33.63 -22.99
C GLU A 352 25.71 -33.93 -24.42
N LYS A 353 24.43 -33.68 -24.73
CA LYS A 353 23.85 -33.85 -26.07
C LYS A 353 23.83 -32.57 -26.89
N PHE A 354 24.21 -31.43 -26.30
CA PHE A 354 24.24 -30.17 -27.02
C PHE A 354 25.45 -30.11 -27.94
N VAL A 355 25.19 -29.78 -29.22
CA VAL A 355 26.22 -29.64 -30.24
C VAL A 355 26.03 -28.31 -30.95
N ILE A 356 27.13 -27.60 -31.21
CA ILE A 356 27.09 -26.39 -32.04
C ILE A 356 26.89 -26.82 -33.49
N HIS A 357 25.70 -26.54 -34.03
CA HIS A 357 25.34 -26.88 -35.40
C HIS A 357 25.76 -25.77 -36.38
N LYS A 358 26.17 -26.17 -37.60
CA LYS A 358 26.36 -25.22 -38.71
C LYS A 358 25.05 -24.61 -39.18
N ASP A 359 23.98 -25.39 -39.12
CA ASP A 359 22.60 -24.93 -39.32
C ASP A 359 22.19 -24.05 -38.13
N ARG A 360 21.94 -22.76 -38.41
CA ARG A 360 21.62 -21.75 -37.40
C ARG A 360 20.26 -21.98 -36.75
N GLU A 361 19.24 -22.38 -37.52
CA GLU A 361 17.92 -22.65 -36.95
C GLU A 361 18.00 -23.81 -35.96
N LYS A 362 18.71 -24.88 -36.34
CA LYS A 362 18.93 -26.05 -35.48
C LYS A 362 19.73 -25.68 -34.23
N PHE A 363 20.81 -24.90 -34.37
CA PHE A 363 21.58 -24.40 -33.24
C PHE A 363 20.70 -23.59 -32.27
N PHE A 364 19.91 -22.63 -32.75
CA PHE A 364 19.04 -21.82 -31.90
C PHE A 364 17.96 -22.65 -31.21
N LYS A 365 17.40 -23.64 -31.92
CA LYS A 365 16.42 -24.56 -31.35
C LYS A 365 17.03 -25.35 -30.20
N ASP A 366 18.19 -25.98 -30.44
CA ASP A 366 18.86 -26.79 -29.43
C ASP A 366 19.34 -25.93 -28.26
N PHE A 367 19.82 -24.70 -28.52
CA PHE A 367 20.17 -23.76 -27.46
C PHE A 367 18.97 -23.39 -26.58
N CYS A 368 17.80 -23.11 -27.18
CA CYS A 368 16.58 -22.83 -26.43
C CYS A 368 16.16 -24.03 -25.57
N LEU A 369 16.28 -25.26 -26.10
CA LEU A 369 15.98 -26.48 -25.35
C LEU A 369 17.00 -26.77 -24.24
N LEU A 370 18.27 -26.37 -24.42
CA LEU A 370 19.31 -26.44 -23.39
C LEU A 370 19.08 -25.42 -22.26
N GLY A 371 18.63 -24.21 -22.62
CA GLY A 371 18.34 -23.12 -21.68
C GLY A 371 17.07 -23.33 -20.84
N SER A 372 16.22 -24.30 -21.20
CA SER A 372 15.09 -24.76 -20.40
C SER A 372 15.59 -25.60 -19.22
N PRO A 373 15.12 -25.40 -17.96
CA PRO A 373 13.76 -24.96 -17.66
C PRO A 373 13.60 -23.57 -17.02
N SER A 374 14.68 -22.85 -16.69
CA SER A 374 14.58 -21.60 -15.91
C SER A 374 15.38 -20.44 -16.49
N VAL A 375 14.98 -19.21 -16.12
CA VAL A 375 15.66 -17.97 -16.54
C VAL A 375 17.16 -18.03 -16.23
N SER A 376 17.53 -18.51 -15.04
CA SER A 376 18.94 -18.63 -14.64
C SER A 376 19.72 -19.58 -15.53
N HIS A 377 19.17 -20.76 -15.86
CA HIS A 377 19.83 -21.71 -16.75
C HIS A 377 20.05 -21.10 -18.14
N PHE A 378 19.00 -20.48 -18.70
CA PHE A 378 19.09 -19.84 -20.00
C PHE A 378 20.21 -18.79 -20.05
N LEU A 379 20.27 -17.91 -19.05
CA LEU A 379 21.28 -16.86 -18.97
C LEU A 379 22.69 -17.41 -18.72
N SER A 380 22.84 -18.47 -17.91
CA SER A 380 24.13 -19.13 -17.71
C SER A 380 24.66 -19.74 -19.02
N TYR A 381 23.81 -20.40 -19.80
CA TYR A 381 24.23 -20.92 -21.10
C TYR A 381 24.48 -19.82 -22.12
N LEU A 382 23.70 -18.73 -22.09
CA LEU A 382 23.95 -17.56 -22.93
C LEU A 382 25.33 -16.96 -22.66
N GLU A 383 25.77 -16.91 -21.41
CA GLU A 383 27.11 -16.45 -21.05
C GLU A 383 28.20 -17.45 -21.49
N ILE A 384 27.99 -18.76 -21.29
CA ILE A 384 28.93 -19.81 -21.73
C ILE A 384 29.13 -19.76 -23.24
N TYR A 385 28.04 -19.60 -24.01
CA TYR A 385 28.04 -19.61 -25.47
C TYR A 385 28.00 -18.21 -26.09
N LYS A 386 28.36 -17.16 -25.33
CA LYS A 386 28.25 -15.76 -25.79
C LYS A 386 28.98 -15.46 -27.10
N LYS A 387 30.03 -16.22 -27.42
CA LYS A 387 30.78 -16.10 -28.67
C LYS A 387 29.91 -16.46 -29.89
N GLU A 388 29.04 -17.45 -29.75
CA GLU A 388 28.11 -17.91 -30.78
C GLU A 388 26.88 -16.99 -30.93
N PHE A 389 26.68 -16.10 -29.94
CA PHE A 389 25.61 -15.10 -29.87
C PHE A 389 26.06 -13.69 -30.30
N LYS A 390 27.13 -13.60 -31.08
CA LYS A 390 27.44 -12.41 -31.89
C LYS A 390 26.63 -12.45 -33.19
N LEU A 391 25.34 -12.13 -33.07
CA LEU A 391 24.36 -12.34 -34.13
C LEU A 391 24.32 -11.17 -35.13
N SER A 392 24.27 -11.48 -36.43
CA SER A 392 23.82 -10.53 -37.45
C SER A 392 22.34 -10.18 -37.25
N GLU A 393 21.83 -9.14 -37.90
CA GLU A 393 20.40 -8.80 -37.79
C GLU A 393 19.49 -9.92 -38.31
N GLU A 394 19.87 -10.60 -39.39
CA GLU A 394 19.16 -11.76 -39.91
C GLU A 394 19.14 -12.92 -38.90
N ASP A 395 20.29 -13.20 -38.26
CA ASP A 395 20.39 -14.21 -37.21
C ASP A 395 19.59 -13.83 -35.95
N GLN A 396 19.51 -12.55 -35.61
CA GLN A 396 18.68 -12.07 -34.49
C GLN A 396 17.21 -12.33 -34.77
N ARG A 397 16.72 -12.03 -35.99
CA ARG A 397 15.34 -12.31 -36.40
C ARG A 397 15.04 -13.81 -36.39
N LEU A 398 15.96 -14.64 -36.94
CA LEU A 398 15.81 -16.10 -36.93
C LEU A 398 15.79 -16.66 -35.51
N PHE A 399 16.68 -16.17 -34.64
CA PHE A 399 16.68 -16.56 -33.23
C PHE A 399 15.36 -16.18 -32.55
N LEU A 400 14.87 -14.95 -32.74
CA LEU A 400 13.60 -14.47 -32.18
C LEU A 400 12.41 -15.31 -32.65
N GLU A 401 12.38 -15.72 -33.91
CA GLU A 401 11.35 -16.62 -34.45
C GLU A 401 11.38 -17.99 -33.74
N VAL A 402 12.57 -18.61 -33.66
CA VAL A 402 12.74 -19.91 -32.99
C VAL A 402 12.40 -19.82 -31.50
N PHE A 403 12.89 -18.77 -30.83
CA PHE A 403 12.65 -18.49 -29.42
C PHE A 403 11.16 -18.32 -29.14
N SER A 404 10.48 -17.50 -29.95
CA SER A 404 9.04 -17.27 -29.83
C SER A 404 8.26 -18.56 -30.06
N ARG A 405 8.62 -19.36 -31.07
CA ARG A 405 7.97 -20.66 -31.34
C ARG A 405 8.07 -21.63 -30.15
N ILE A 406 9.21 -21.66 -29.45
CA ILE A 406 9.44 -22.58 -28.32
C ILE A 406 8.78 -22.05 -27.03
N PHE A 407 8.84 -20.75 -26.78
CA PHE A 407 8.42 -20.13 -25.52
C PHE A 407 7.12 -19.31 -25.63
N ILE A 408 6.32 -19.50 -26.69
CA ILE A 408 5.11 -18.71 -26.99
C ILE A 408 4.13 -18.63 -25.81
N LYS A 409 3.95 -19.73 -25.08
CA LYS A 409 3.07 -19.82 -23.91
C LYS A 409 3.75 -19.45 -22.58
N ARG A 410 5.02 -19.06 -22.58
CA ARG A 410 5.80 -18.68 -21.37
C ARG A 410 6.05 -17.17 -21.31
N LYS A 411 4.99 -16.36 -21.33
CA LYS A 411 5.05 -14.87 -21.39
C LYS A 411 6.07 -14.25 -20.41
N SER A 412 6.06 -14.64 -19.13
CA SER A 412 6.98 -14.11 -18.11
C SER A 412 8.45 -14.44 -18.42
N PHE A 413 8.75 -15.69 -18.77
CA PHE A 413 10.08 -16.13 -19.17
C PHE A 413 10.57 -15.37 -20.42
N THR A 414 9.72 -15.31 -21.46
CA THR A 414 9.98 -14.60 -22.72
C THR A 414 10.32 -13.14 -22.45
N GLY A 415 9.49 -12.43 -21.67
CA GLY A 415 9.72 -11.01 -21.34
C GLY A 415 11.03 -10.76 -20.59
N ILE A 416 11.35 -11.59 -19.59
CA ILE A 416 12.59 -11.44 -18.80
C ILE A 416 13.82 -11.72 -19.66
N ILE A 417 13.81 -12.79 -20.45
CA ILE A 417 14.94 -13.17 -21.30
C ILE A 417 15.17 -12.11 -22.37
N LEU A 418 14.13 -11.72 -23.12
CA LEU A 418 14.25 -10.69 -24.15
C LEU A 418 14.73 -9.36 -23.58
N GLY A 419 14.18 -8.92 -22.45
CA GLY A 419 14.64 -7.70 -21.77
C GLY A 419 16.13 -7.75 -21.40
N LYS A 420 16.63 -8.90 -20.95
CA LYS A 420 18.06 -9.10 -20.67
C LYS A 420 18.90 -9.16 -21.94
N MET A 421 18.45 -9.84 -22.99
CA MET A 421 19.17 -9.92 -24.26
C MET A 421 19.34 -8.55 -24.91
N VAL A 422 18.33 -7.68 -24.84
CA VAL A 422 18.44 -6.26 -25.24
C VAL A 422 19.43 -5.52 -24.36
N LYS A 423 19.33 -5.66 -23.04
CA LYS A 423 20.24 -4.99 -22.09
C LYS A 423 21.71 -5.39 -22.32
N PHE A 424 21.97 -6.62 -22.72
CA PHE A 424 23.32 -7.12 -23.05
C PHE A 424 23.74 -6.88 -24.51
N GLY A 425 22.90 -6.22 -25.32
CA GLY A 425 23.21 -5.90 -26.71
C GLY A 425 23.27 -7.11 -27.65
N ILE A 426 22.64 -8.23 -27.26
CA ILE A 426 22.57 -9.45 -28.09
C ILE A 426 21.48 -9.32 -29.15
N ILE A 427 20.39 -8.62 -28.81
CA ILE A 427 19.27 -8.34 -29.69
C ILE A 427 19.02 -6.83 -29.71
N LYS A 428 18.80 -6.25 -30.89
CA LYS A 428 18.41 -4.86 -31.03
C LYS A 428 16.97 -4.65 -30.55
N ARG A 429 16.73 -3.52 -29.87
CA ARG A 429 15.40 -3.19 -29.33
C ARG A 429 14.35 -3.05 -30.44
N GLU A 430 14.74 -2.59 -31.63
CA GLU A 430 13.80 -2.39 -32.76
C GLU A 430 13.26 -3.69 -33.36
N LEU A 431 13.79 -4.86 -32.99
CA LEU A 431 13.41 -6.17 -33.54
C LEU A 431 12.37 -6.91 -32.69
N ILE A 432 12.00 -6.37 -31.52
CA ILE A 432 11.06 -6.94 -30.55
C ILE A 432 9.81 -6.07 -30.55
#